data_AF-A0A2N5FD01-F1
#
_entry.id   AF-A0A2N5FD01-F1
#
_cell.length_a   1.000
_cell.length_b   1.000
_cell.length_c   1.000
_cell.angle_alpha   90.00
_cell.angle_beta   90.00
_cell.angle_gamma   90.00
#
_symmetry.space_group_name_H-M   'P 1'
#
loop_
_entity.id
_entity.type
_entity.pdbx_description
1 polymer ?
#
loop_
_entity_poly.entity_id
_entity_poly.type
_entity_poly.pdbx_seq_one_letter_code
_entity_poly.pdbx_strand_id
1 'polypeptide(L)'
;MGGGVGISIGCKYRIVTEKTKWSMPEMNIGFSPDVGASYFFNRMPGHIGRYLALTASIIKAADVLYIRAADRFMPSDRWNDLKRALDEMKWTKEIVAEQLNQLLNDFTSSFMPGSLLADAGEN
;
A
#
# COMPACT_ATOMS: atom_id res chain seq x y z
N MET A 1 -1.10 8.96 -4.91
CA MET A 1 -0.43 10.15 -4.36
C MET A 1 -1.45 11.02 -3.66
N GLY A 2 -1.06 11.78 -2.63
CA GLY A 2 -1.92 12.73 -1.92
C GLY A 2 -3.26 12.14 -1.51
N GLY A 3 -4.37 12.71 -2.00
CA GLY A 3 -5.72 12.20 -1.75
C GLY A 3 -5.90 10.71 -2.04
N GLY A 4 -5.26 10.16 -3.08
CA GLY A 4 -5.30 8.71 -3.36
C GLY A 4 -4.60 7.86 -2.30
N VAL A 5 -3.54 8.39 -1.67
CA VAL A 5 -2.94 7.77 -0.47
C VAL A 5 -3.94 7.81 0.67
N GLY A 6 -4.58 8.97 0.90
CA GLY A 6 -5.58 9.16 1.93
C GLY A 6 -6.76 8.18 1.85
N ILE A 7 -7.26 7.91 0.64
CA ILE A 7 -8.29 6.90 0.41
C ILE A 7 -7.76 5.52 0.79
N SER A 8 -6.57 5.15 0.30
CA SER A 8 -6.03 3.79 0.48
C SER A 8 -5.58 3.49 1.91
N ILE A 9 -5.05 4.47 2.64
CA ILE A 9 -4.42 4.23 3.95
C ILE A 9 -5.44 3.84 5.03
N GLY A 10 -6.70 4.24 4.85
CA GLY A 10 -7.82 3.85 5.72
C GLY A 10 -8.43 2.50 5.37
N CYS A 11 -8.05 1.88 4.24
CA CYS A 11 -8.58 0.58 3.84
C CYS A 11 -7.95 -0.57 4.65
N LYS A 12 -8.76 -1.59 4.97
CA LYS A 12 -8.30 -2.83 5.60
C LYS A 12 -7.45 -3.70 4.66
N TYR A 13 -7.72 -3.61 3.35
CA TYR A 13 -7.06 -4.39 2.32
C TYR A 13 -6.40 -3.44 1.32
N ARG A 14 -5.07 -3.39 1.35
CA ARG A 14 -4.28 -2.49 0.50
C ARG A 14 -3.38 -3.32 -0.40
N ILE A 15 -3.71 -3.32 -1.69
CA ILE A 15 -3.01 -4.11 -2.72
C ILE A 15 -2.17 -3.17 -3.57
N VAL A 16 -0.90 -3.51 -3.75
CA VAL A 16 0.02 -2.82 -4.65
C VAL A 16 0.39 -3.72 -5.83
N THR A 17 0.76 -3.09 -6.94
CA THR A 17 1.22 -3.77 -8.16
C THR A 17 2.58 -3.24 -8.57
N GLU A 18 3.23 -3.86 -9.54
CA GLU A 18 4.50 -3.39 -10.11
C GLU A 18 4.39 -1.96 -10.70
N LYS A 19 3.16 -1.53 -11.00
CA LYS A 19 2.85 -0.18 -11.51
C LYS A 19 2.62 0.86 -10.41
N THR A 20 2.53 0.45 -9.14
CA THR A 20 2.26 1.37 -8.03
C THR A 20 3.34 2.46 -7.94
N LYS A 21 2.89 3.71 -7.86
CA LYS A 21 3.69 4.88 -7.51
C LYS A 21 3.04 5.54 -6.28
N TRP A 22 3.76 5.55 -5.17
CA TRP A 22 3.28 6.09 -3.91
C TRP A 22 4.13 7.29 -3.52
N SER A 23 3.49 8.40 -3.13
CA SER A 23 4.14 9.64 -2.69
C SER A 23 3.08 10.57 -2.07
N MET A 24 3.55 11.45 -1.18
CA MET A 24 2.85 12.65 -0.72
C MET A 24 3.54 13.87 -1.36
N PRO A 25 3.14 14.29 -2.57
CA PRO A 25 3.85 15.31 -3.35
C PRO A 25 3.55 16.75 -2.89
N GLU A 26 2.78 16.94 -1.81
CA GLU A 26 2.32 18.24 -1.32
C GLU A 26 3.48 19.20 -1.03
N MET A 27 4.62 18.69 -0.54
CA MET A 27 5.80 19.55 -0.28
C MET A 27 6.35 20.20 -1.54
N ASN A 28 6.21 19.57 -2.72
CA ASN A 28 6.69 20.15 -3.97
C ASN A 28 5.88 21.38 -4.41
N ILE A 29 4.68 21.57 -3.84
CA ILE A 29 3.81 22.73 -4.11
C ILE A 29 3.71 23.68 -2.92
N GLY A 30 4.60 23.54 -1.93
CA GLY A 30 4.59 24.37 -0.72
C GLY A 30 3.45 24.05 0.24
N PHE A 31 2.90 22.83 0.17
CA PHE A 31 1.82 22.36 1.04
C PHE A 31 2.30 21.21 1.94
N SER A 32 1.73 21.08 3.13
CA SER A 32 2.08 19.95 4.01
C SER A 32 1.34 18.68 3.60
N PRO A 33 1.93 17.48 3.76
CA PRO A 33 1.21 16.22 3.58
C PRO A 33 -0.07 16.19 4.42
N ASP A 34 -1.20 15.97 3.76
CA ASP A 34 -2.55 16.01 4.34
C ASP A 34 -3.08 14.60 4.64
N VAL A 35 -4.41 14.41 4.66
CA VAL A 35 -5.09 13.10 4.77
C VAL A 35 -4.60 12.19 5.92
N GLY A 36 -4.20 12.80 7.03
CA GLY A 36 -3.68 12.07 8.20
C GLY A 36 -2.24 11.59 8.04
N ALA A 37 -1.46 12.14 7.11
CA ALA A 37 -0.05 11.82 6.91
C ALA A 37 0.78 11.95 8.18
N SER A 38 0.56 13.00 8.96
CA SER A 38 1.19 13.14 10.28
C SER A 38 0.92 11.94 11.20
N TYR A 39 -0.23 11.27 11.10
CA TYR A 39 -0.55 10.08 11.89
C TYR A 39 0.18 8.84 11.39
N PHE A 40 0.13 8.55 10.09
CA PHE A 40 0.68 7.30 9.56
C PHE A 40 2.20 7.36 9.32
N PHE A 41 2.76 8.54 9.02
CA PHE A 41 4.22 8.70 8.89
C PHE A 41 4.96 8.40 10.20
N ASN A 42 4.39 8.80 11.35
CA ASN A 42 4.98 8.50 12.66
C ASN A 42 4.93 7.01 13.05
N ARG A 43 4.24 6.17 12.26
CA ARG A 43 4.15 4.72 12.48
C ARG A 43 4.99 3.91 11.49
N MET A 44 5.62 4.59 10.54
CA MET A 44 6.54 3.95 9.61
C MET A 44 7.85 3.58 10.31
N PRO A 45 8.58 2.57 9.83
CA PRO A 45 9.87 2.18 10.42
C PRO A 45 10.89 3.33 10.44
N GLY A 46 11.62 3.44 11.54
CA GLY A 46 12.71 4.41 11.72
C GLY A 46 12.28 5.87 11.47
N HIS A 47 12.97 6.54 10.55
CA HIS A 47 12.70 7.93 10.18
C HIS A 47 12.11 8.09 8.77
N ILE A 48 11.64 7.00 8.17
CA ILE A 48 11.18 6.98 6.79
C ILE A 48 9.98 7.90 6.58
N GLY A 49 9.04 7.94 7.52
CA GLY A 49 7.89 8.85 7.44
C GLY A 49 8.32 10.32 7.33
N ARG A 50 9.33 10.73 8.10
CA ARG A 50 9.90 12.08 8.03
C ARG A 50 10.62 12.32 6.70
N TYR A 51 11.38 11.35 6.21
CA TYR A 51 12.02 11.42 4.90
C TYR A 51 11.00 11.62 3.79
N LEU A 52 9.96 10.78 3.72
CA LEU A 52 8.91 10.86 2.70
C LEU A 52 8.11 12.16 2.81
N ALA A 53 7.83 12.62 4.02
CA ALA A 53 7.13 13.87 4.26
C ALA A 53 7.89 15.10 3.76
N LEU A 54 9.23 15.10 3.83
CA LEU A 54 10.07 16.26 3.45
C LEU A 54 10.52 16.22 2.00
N THR A 55 10.79 15.03 1.46
CA THR A 55 11.38 14.87 0.12
C THR A 55 10.35 14.68 -0.98
N ALA A 56 9.10 14.37 -0.63
CA ALA A 56 8.06 13.99 -1.59
C ALA A 56 8.47 12.83 -2.52
N SER A 57 9.45 12.02 -2.11
CA SER A 57 9.99 10.92 -2.91
C SER A 57 8.90 9.95 -3.35
N ILE A 58 9.01 9.49 -4.60
CA ILE A 58 8.15 8.46 -5.16
C ILE A 58 8.76 7.11 -4.87
N ILE A 59 8.04 6.27 -4.12
CA ILE A 59 8.44 4.91 -3.80
C ILE A 59 7.60 3.89 -4.56
N LYS A 60 8.14 2.66 -4.66
CA LYS A 60 7.56 1.55 -5.43
C LYS A 60 6.96 0.48 -4.51
N ALA A 61 6.28 -0.50 -5.10
CA ALA A 61 5.51 -1.50 -4.37
C ALA A 61 6.26 -2.18 -3.21
N ALA A 62 7.52 -2.59 -3.42
CA ALA A 62 8.33 -3.22 -2.38
C ALA A 62 8.51 -2.30 -1.15
N ASP A 63 8.89 -1.04 -1.37
CA ASP A 63 9.01 -0.04 -0.30
C ASP A 63 7.66 0.24 0.38
N VAL A 64 6.55 0.29 -0.38
CA VAL A 64 5.20 0.53 0.16
C VAL A 64 4.77 -0.60 1.10
N LEU A 65 5.15 -1.85 0.79
CA LEU A 65 4.94 -2.99 1.68
C LEU A 65 5.82 -2.89 2.92
N TYR A 66 7.11 -2.57 2.75
CA TYR A 66 8.06 -2.43 3.84
C TYR A 66 7.61 -1.38 4.89
N ILE A 67 7.14 -0.22 4.42
CA ILE A 67 6.63 0.83 5.32
C ILE A 67 5.21 0.57 5.86
N ARG A 68 4.63 -0.59 5.55
CA ARG A 68 3.26 -1.01 5.96
C ARG A 68 2.14 -0.09 5.46
N ALA A 69 2.38 0.61 4.36
CA ALA A 69 1.37 1.39 3.66
C ALA A 69 0.53 0.53 2.70
N ALA A 70 0.97 -0.71 2.43
CA ALA A 70 0.19 -1.76 1.79
C ALA A 70 0.39 -3.10 2.51
N ASP A 71 -0.52 -4.04 2.25
CA ASP A 71 -0.52 -5.36 2.88
C ASP A 71 -0.04 -6.47 1.93
N ARG A 72 -0.27 -6.27 0.62
CA ARG A 72 -0.24 -7.33 -0.38
C ARG A 72 0.28 -6.83 -1.72
N PHE A 73 1.12 -7.63 -2.37
CA PHE A 73 1.50 -7.46 -3.77
C PHE A 73 0.64 -8.32 -4.68
N MET A 74 0.25 -7.76 -5.83
CA MET A 74 -0.38 -8.47 -6.93
C MET A 74 0.16 -7.99 -8.28
N PRO A 75 0.56 -8.88 -9.20
CA PRO A 75 0.81 -8.50 -10.59
C PRO A 75 -0.40 -7.82 -11.23
N SER A 76 -0.19 -6.72 -11.96
CA SER A 76 -1.31 -5.90 -12.45
C SER A 76 -2.20 -6.57 -13.50
N ASP A 77 -1.71 -7.62 -14.17
CA ASP A 77 -2.45 -8.42 -15.16
C ASP A 77 -3.57 -9.25 -14.53
N ARG A 78 -3.45 -9.62 -13.25
CA ARG A 78 -4.45 -10.42 -12.51
C ARG A 78 -5.64 -9.62 -11.97
N TRP A 79 -5.71 -8.31 -12.22
CA TRP A 79 -6.84 -7.49 -11.76
C TRP A 79 -8.19 -7.94 -12.32
N ASN A 80 -8.24 -8.34 -13.59
CA ASN A 80 -9.49 -8.78 -14.21
C ASN A 80 -9.97 -10.10 -13.63
N ASP A 81 -9.05 -11.01 -13.34
CA ASP A 81 -9.38 -12.31 -12.73
C ASP A 81 -9.82 -12.15 -11.27
N LEU A 82 -9.16 -11.27 -10.50
CA LEU A 82 -9.59 -10.95 -9.13
C LEU A 82 -11.01 -10.35 -9.13
N LYS A 83 -11.32 -9.42 -10.04
CA LYS A 83 -12.67 -8.84 -10.16
C LYS A 83 -13.71 -9.91 -10.47
N ARG A 84 -13.43 -10.77 -11.46
CA ARG A 84 -14.32 -11.88 -11.82
C ARG A 84 -14.57 -12.79 -10.62
N ALA A 85 -13.52 -13.17 -9.90
CA ALA A 85 -13.64 -14.03 -8.73
C ALA A 85 -14.42 -13.37 -7.60
N LEU A 86 -14.27 -12.06 -7.38
CA LEU A 86 -15.07 -11.30 -6.40
C LEU A 86 -16.57 -11.28 -6.75
N ASP A 87 -16.90 -11.15 -8.04
CA ASP A 87 -18.28 -11.10 -8.53
C ASP A 87 -18.95 -12.49 -8.51
N GLU A 88 -18.20 -13.55 -8.81
CA GLU A 88 -18.69 -14.94 -8.83
C GLU A 88 -18.78 -15.57 -7.43
N MET A 89 -18.04 -15.04 -6.46
CA MET A 89 -18.01 -15.57 -5.10
C MET A 89 -19.38 -15.48 -4.42
N LYS A 90 -19.82 -16.58 -3.83
CA LYS A 90 -21.03 -16.61 -2.99
C LYS A 90 -20.68 -16.19 -1.57
N TRP A 91 -20.95 -14.93 -1.27
CA TRP A 91 -20.64 -14.32 0.02
C TRP A 91 -21.63 -14.73 1.12
N THR A 92 -21.09 -15.07 2.28
CA THR A 92 -21.84 -15.34 3.51
C THR A 92 -21.49 -14.27 4.53
N LYS A 93 -22.49 -13.54 5.02
CA LYS A 93 -22.30 -12.32 5.83
C LYS A 93 -21.46 -12.56 7.08
N GLU A 94 -21.62 -13.71 7.72
CA GLU A 94 -20.98 -14.08 8.98
C GLU A 94 -19.47 -14.33 8.81
N ILE A 95 -19.03 -14.72 7.61
CA ILE A 95 -17.64 -15.11 7.32
C ILE A 95 -17.02 -14.33 6.15
N VAL A 96 -17.65 -13.23 5.73
CA VAL A 96 -17.24 -12.45 4.55
C VAL A 96 -15.78 -12.02 4.60
N ALA A 97 -15.28 -11.64 5.77
CA ALA A 97 -13.90 -11.22 5.95
C ALA A 97 -12.91 -12.38 5.73
N GLU A 98 -13.26 -13.59 6.18
CA GLU A 98 -12.44 -14.78 6.01
C GLU A 98 -12.46 -15.26 4.56
N GLN A 99 -13.63 -15.27 3.93
CA GLN A 99 -13.78 -15.57 2.50
C GLN A 99 -12.94 -14.60 1.65
N LEU A 100 -12.98 -13.31 1.96
CA LEU A 100 -12.21 -12.30 1.24
C LEU A 100 -10.70 -12.47 1.48
N ASN A 101 -10.29 -12.76 2.72
CA ASN A 101 -8.88 -13.05 3.02
C ASN A 101 -8.37 -14.24 2.20
N GLN A 102 -9.13 -15.33 2.18
CA GLN A 102 -8.76 -16.54 1.47
C GLN A 102 -8.68 -16.29 -0.02
N LEU A 103 -9.70 -15.65 -0.60
CA LEU A 103 -9.70 -15.27 -2.00
C LEU A 103 -8.47 -14.40 -2.33
N LEU A 104 -8.21 -13.36 -1.55
CA LEU A 104 -7.06 -12.49 -1.78
C LEU A 104 -5.72 -13.24 -1.67
N ASN A 105 -5.59 -14.26 -0.83
CA ASN A 105 -4.36 -15.05 -0.72
C ASN A 105 -4.04 -15.78 -2.05
N ASP A 106 -5.05 -16.27 -2.77
CA ASP A 106 -4.85 -16.90 -4.09
C ASP A 106 -4.27 -15.91 -5.12
N PHE A 107 -4.59 -14.63 -4.92
CA PHE A 107 -4.16 -13.55 -5.79
C PHE A 107 -2.97 -12.74 -5.25
N THR A 108 -2.43 -12.99 -4.07
CA THR A 108 -1.44 -12.04 -3.51
C THR A 108 -0.28 -12.71 -2.81
N SER A 109 0.85 -12.02 -2.84
CA SER A 109 1.99 -12.31 -1.99
C SER A 109 2.11 -11.23 -0.92
N SER A 110 2.49 -11.61 0.30
CA SER A 110 2.84 -10.67 1.37
C SER A 110 4.27 -10.12 1.23
N PHE A 111 5.06 -10.68 0.33
CA PHE A 111 6.46 -10.32 0.13
C PHE A 111 6.75 -9.93 -1.32
N MET A 112 7.54 -8.87 -1.48
CA MET A 112 8.15 -8.47 -2.73
C MET A 112 9.61 -8.08 -2.47
N PRO A 113 10.60 -8.72 -3.12
CA PRO A 113 12.00 -8.36 -2.98
C PRO A 113 12.30 -7.00 -3.63
N GLY A 114 13.41 -6.36 -3.22
CA GLY A 114 13.92 -5.12 -3.84
C GLY A 114 13.40 -3.83 -3.19
N SER A 115 13.19 -3.84 -1.87
CA SER A 115 12.83 -2.64 -1.09
C SER A 115 14.10 -1.85 -0.76
N LEU A 116 14.36 -0.77 -1.50
CA LEU A 116 15.52 0.09 -1.28
C LEU A 116 15.52 0.72 0.13
N LEU A 117 14.33 1.00 0.67
CA LEU A 117 14.20 1.53 2.04
C LEU A 117 14.48 0.48 3.12
N ALA A 118 14.30 -0.80 2.81
CA ALA A 118 14.64 -1.87 3.75
C ALA A 118 16.16 -2.01 3.82
N ASP A 119 16.79 -2.08 2.65
CA ASP A 119 18.25 -2.19 2.51
C ASP A 119 18.99 -1.00 3.13
N ALA A 120 18.39 0.20 3.08
CA ALA A 120 18.95 1.41 3.69
C ALA A 120 18.84 1.47 5.22
N GLY A 121 17.91 0.71 5.83
CA GLY A 121 17.67 0.71 7.28
C GLY A 121 18.47 -0.32 8.07
N GLU A 122 19.21 -1.21 7.40
CA GLU A 122 20.06 -2.23 8.01
C GLU A 122 21.53 -1.77 8.22
N ASN A 123 21.86 -0.52 7.88
CA ASN A 123 23.16 0.13 8.14
C ASN A 123 23.06 1.16 9.26
#